data_AF-A0A816HYV5-F1
#
_entry.id   AF-A0A816HYV5-F1
#
_cell.length_a   1.000
_cell.length_b   1.000
_cell.length_c   1.000
_cell.angle_alpha   90.00
_cell.angle_beta   90.00
_cell.angle_gamma   90.00
#
_symmetry.space_group_name_H-M   'P 1'
#
loop_
_entity.id
_entity.type
_entity.pdbx_description
1 polymer ?
#
loop_
_entity_poly.entity_id
_entity_poly.type
_entity_poly.pdbx_seq_one_letter_code
_entity_poly.pdbx_strand_id
1 'polypeptide(L)'
;MQLGRAFVPVACSFLFRTGACCMGHMALFVNGAGKLNTLFCATREATIKASSRVLQESKPSTPRTKKSISEKKTMSAEGNGGAMATNKQVILRDYVSGFPKESDFEITTTNFELRLPEGSNSVLVKNLYLSCDPYMRSRMGKPSAFALAQAFTPGKPILGFGVSRVIESGHPDYKQGDLLWGIVGWEEYSVVTPEMHFKIHDTDVPLSYYTGLLGMPGMTAYAGFHEVCSPKKGETVYVSAASGAVGQLVGQFAKMMGCYVVGSAGSTEKVDLLKNKFGFDDAFNYKDEGDLSAALKRCFPKGIDIYFENVGGKMLDAVLLNMNMHGRIAVCGMISQYNLEDQEGVHNLTSIIYKRIRIQGFVVFDFFDKYSKFLEFVIPCIKEEKIAYVEDVAEGLEKGPEALVGLFYGKNVGKQVVVVARE
;
A
#
# COMPACT_ATOMS: atom_id res chain seq x y z
N MET A 1 -32.85 0.43 63.63
CA MET A 1 -34.26 0.35 63.19
C MET A 1 -34.38 1.06 61.85
N GLN A 2 -35.16 0.47 60.93
CA GLN A 2 -35.58 0.89 59.56
C GLN A 2 -35.77 2.42 59.37
N LEU A 3 -35.69 3.04 58.19
CA LEU A 3 -36.26 2.83 56.84
C LEU A 3 -35.36 3.57 55.81
N GLY A 4 -35.41 3.46 54.48
CA GLY A 4 -36.36 2.95 53.49
C GLY A 4 -35.89 3.40 52.08
N ARG A 5 -36.30 2.65 51.04
CA ARG A 5 -35.93 2.81 49.61
C ARG A 5 -36.60 4.03 48.94
N ALA A 6 -35.99 4.56 47.87
CA ALA A 6 -36.73 5.06 46.70
C ALA A 6 -35.84 5.06 45.43
N PHE A 7 -36.31 4.33 44.40
CA PHE A 7 -35.86 4.39 43.00
C PHE A 7 -36.90 5.22 42.24
N VAL A 8 -36.47 6.06 41.30
CA VAL A 8 -37.36 6.81 40.39
C VAL A 8 -36.93 6.52 38.94
N PRO A 9 -37.84 6.06 38.05
CA PRO A 9 -37.62 6.06 36.62
C PRO A 9 -38.35 7.24 35.95
N VAL A 10 -37.74 7.83 34.92
CA VAL A 10 -38.43 8.75 33.99
C VAL A 10 -38.16 8.26 32.57
N ALA A 11 -39.24 8.14 31.79
CA ALA A 11 -39.24 7.75 30.38
C ALA A 11 -39.80 8.90 29.51
N CYS A 12 -39.21 9.10 28.32
CA CYS A 12 -39.79 9.68 27.10
C CYS A 12 -38.80 9.41 25.95
N SER A 13 -39.07 8.49 25.03
CA SER A 13 -39.88 8.59 23.79
C SER A 13 -39.20 9.37 22.64
N PHE A 14 -38.73 8.65 21.62
CA PHE A 14 -38.62 9.13 20.24
C PHE A 14 -39.03 8.03 19.25
N LEU A 15 -39.86 8.43 18.28
CA LEU A 15 -40.41 7.63 17.19
C LEU A 15 -39.32 7.11 16.24
N PHE A 16 -39.40 5.85 15.82
CA PHE A 16 -38.70 5.35 14.62
C PHE A 16 -39.71 5.08 13.50
N ARG A 17 -39.51 5.78 12.37
CA ARG A 17 -40.09 5.45 11.07
C ARG A 17 -39.36 4.24 10.47
N THR A 18 -40.15 3.45 9.77
CA THR A 18 -39.84 2.22 9.03
C THR A 18 -38.61 2.27 8.14
N GLY A 19 -37.77 1.23 8.21
CA GLY A 19 -36.71 0.93 7.26
C GLY A 19 -35.90 -0.27 7.75
N ALA A 20 -36.21 -1.47 7.26
CA ALA A 20 -35.59 -2.72 7.68
C ALA A 20 -34.11 -2.77 7.26
N CYS A 21 -33.21 -2.92 8.24
CA CYS A 21 -31.85 -3.41 8.02
C CYS A 21 -31.58 -4.45 9.11
N CYS A 22 -31.49 -5.73 8.72
CA CYS A 22 -31.21 -6.83 9.63
C CYS A 22 -29.74 -6.76 10.09
N MET A 23 -29.48 -6.29 11.31
CA MET A 23 -28.25 -6.62 12.05
C MET A 23 -28.51 -7.79 12.98
N GLY A 24 -27.88 -8.93 12.70
CA GLY A 24 -27.83 -10.05 13.63
C GLY A 24 -27.07 -9.67 14.89
N HIS A 25 -27.75 -9.68 16.05
CA HIS A 25 -27.12 -9.52 17.36
C HIS A 25 -26.73 -10.89 17.93
N MET A 26 -25.46 -11.05 18.27
CA MET A 26 -24.93 -12.20 18.98
C MET A 26 -25.05 -11.94 20.49
N ALA A 27 -25.90 -12.69 21.19
CA ALA A 27 -26.05 -12.59 22.65
C ALA A 27 -25.25 -13.71 23.33
N LEU A 28 -24.31 -13.33 24.21
CA LEU A 28 -23.59 -14.23 25.11
C LEU A 28 -24.32 -14.30 26.46
N PHE A 29 -24.74 -15.49 26.87
CA PHE A 29 -25.21 -15.75 28.23
C PHE A 29 -24.15 -16.56 29.00
N VAL A 30 -23.84 -16.12 30.22
CA VAL A 30 -23.05 -16.87 31.20
C VAL A 30 -24.01 -17.35 32.29
N ASN A 31 -24.12 -18.67 32.47
CA ASN A 31 -24.79 -19.24 33.65
C ASN A 31 -23.76 -19.72 34.67
N GLY A 32 -24.16 -19.68 35.95
CA GLY A 32 -23.35 -19.78 37.18
C GLY A 32 -22.61 -21.10 37.45
N ALA A 33 -22.18 -21.82 36.41
CA ALA A 33 -21.26 -22.94 36.50
C ALA A 33 -20.29 -22.95 35.30
N GLY A 34 -19.60 -21.83 35.06
CA GLY A 34 -18.27 -21.77 34.43
C GLY A 34 -17.96 -22.63 33.19
N LYS A 35 -18.89 -22.85 32.25
CA LYS A 35 -18.61 -23.46 30.93
C LYS A 35 -19.32 -22.71 29.80
N LEU A 36 -18.57 -22.39 28.75
CA LEU A 36 -19.05 -21.75 27.52
C LEU A 36 -19.61 -22.83 26.58
N ASN A 37 -20.88 -22.74 26.17
CA ASN A 37 -21.46 -23.58 25.12
C ASN A 37 -22.04 -22.67 24.02
N THR A 38 -21.60 -22.86 22.77
CA THR A 38 -22.21 -22.25 21.58
C THR A 38 -23.23 -23.22 20.96
N LEU A 39 -24.48 -22.78 20.82
CA LEU A 39 -25.54 -23.49 20.10
C LEU A 39 -25.76 -22.79 18.74
N PHE A 40 -25.51 -23.51 17.64
CA PHE A 40 -25.82 -23.03 16.28
C PHE A 40 -27.28 -23.37 15.94
N CYS A 41 -28.10 -22.37 15.65
CA CYS A 41 -29.43 -22.57 15.09
C CYS A 41 -29.33 -22.55 13.56
N ALA A 42 -29.50 -23.71 12.91
CA ALA A 42 -29.59 -23.84 11.47
C ALA A 42 -31.08 -23.89 11.06
N THR A 43 -31.55 -22.88 10.34
CA THR A 43 -32.87 -22.93 9.68
C THR A 43 -32.70 -23.51 8.26
N ARG A 44 -33.26 -24.71 8.07
CA ARG A 44 -33.60 -25.29 6.76
C ARG A 44 -34.94 -24.73 6.31
N GLU A 45 -35.08 -24.38 5.03
CA GLU A 45 -36.37 -24.43 4.34
C GLU A 45 -36.25 -24.98 2.92
N ALA A 46 -37.32 -25.63 2.49
CA ALA A 46 -37.35 -26.69 1.50
C ALA A 46 -38.25 -26.33 0.30
N THR A 47 -37.83 -26.80 -0.88
CA THR A 47 -38.60 -27.39 -2.00
C THR A 47 -39.94 -26.79 -2.46
N ILE A 48 -40.03 -26.47 -3.76
CA ILE A 48 -41.23 -26.75 -4.58
C ILE A 48 -40.81 -27.40 -5.92
N LYS A 49 -41.45 -28.54 -6.23
CA LYS A 49 -41.42 -29.31 -7.50
C LYS A 49 -42.70 -29.04 -8.29
N ALA A 50 -42.59 -28.99 -9.63
CA ALA A 50 -43.60 -29.46 -10.61
C ALA A 50 -42.85 -29.67 -11.94
N SER A 51 -42.59 -30.88 -12.47
CA SER A 51 -43.44 -31.97 -13.01
C SER A 51 -43.99 -31.73 -14.44
N SER A 52 -43.41 -32.41 -15.44
CA SER A 52 -44.03 -33.36 -16.41
C SER A 52 -43.13 -33.47 -17.68
N ARG A 53 -42.47 -34.62 -17.95
CA ARG A 53 -42.87 -35.79 -18.79
C ARG A 53 -43.11 -35.44 -20.27
N VAL A 54 -42.75 -36.18 -21.34
CA VAL A 54 -41.98 -37.40 -21.75
C VAL A 54 -42.18 -37.47 -23.28
N LEU A 55 -41.27 -38.14 -24.04
CA LEU A 55 -41.40 -38.87 -25.34
C LEU A 55 -40.22 -38.51 -26.30
N GLN A 56 -39.18 -39.34 -26.49
CA GLN A 56 -38.99 -40.58 -27.29
C GLN A 56 -38.93 -40.44 -28.84
N GLU A 57 -37.77 -40.86 -29.42
CA GLU A 57 -37.49 -41.63 -30.67
C GLU A 57 -38.19 -41.26 -32.02
N SER A 58 -37.70 -41.46 -33.25
CA SER A 58 -36.48 -41.95 -33.95
C SER A 58 -36.65 -41.67 -35.49
N LYS A 59 -35.56 -41.88 -36.29
CA LYS A 59 -35.26 -41.64 -37.75
C LYS A 59 -36.26 -42.20 -38.82
N PRO A 60 -36.02 -42.23 -40.18
CA PRO A 60 -35.02 -41.63 -41.14
C PRO A 60 -35.60 -41.07 -42.48
N SER A 61 -34.77 -40.44 -43.35
CA SER A 61 -34.78 -40.67 -44.83
C SER A 61 -33.63 -39.96 -45.60
N THR A 62 -33.09 -40.64 -46.61
CA THR A 62 -32.14 -40.22 -47.68
C THR A 62 -32.76 -40.59 -49.04
N PRO A 63 -32.16 -40.43 -50.26
CA PRO A 63 -30.94 -39.72 -50.71
C PRO A 63 -31.14 -38.86 -52.00
N ARG A 64 -30.15 -38.05 -52.40
CA ARG A 64 -29.75 -37.93 -53.83
C ARG A 64 -28.33 -37.39 -54.02
N THR A 65 -27.62 -38.08 -54.89
CA THR A 65 -26.22 -37.94 -55.32
C THR A 65 -26.00 -36.85 -56.36
N LYS A 66 -24.81 -36.23 -56.36
CA LYS A 66 -23.90 -36.16 -57.53
C LYS A 66 -22.50 -35.63 -57.16
N LYS A 67 -21.51 -36.26 -57.80
CA LYS A 67 -20.04 -36.05 -57.73
C LYS A 67 -19.63 -34.66 -58.25
N SER A 68 -18.55 -34.12 -57.68
CA SER A 68 -17.41 -33.64 -58.47
C SER A 68 -16.15 -33.50 -57.60
N ILE A 69 -15.05 -33.96 -58.18
CA ILE A 69 -13.67 -33.95 -57.72
C ILE A 69 -13.07 -32.57 -58.02
N SER A 70 -12.34 -31.94 -57.09
CA SER A 70 -10.99 -31.40 -57.33
C SER A 70 -10.45 -30.58 -56.14
N GLU A 71 -9.13 -30.72 -55.96
CA GLU A 71 -8.21 -29.76 -55.33
C GLU A 71 -8.25 -29.59 -53.80
N LYS A 72 -7.50 -30.49 -53.14
CA LYS A 72 -6.78 -30.15 -51.91
C LYS A 72 -5.80 -29.01 -52.20
N LYS A 73 -6.22 -27.78 -51.91
CA LYS A 73 -5.30 -26.69 -51.61
C LYS A 73 -5.02 -26.77 -50.12
N THR A 74 -3.83 -27.24 -49.79
CA THR A 74 -3.28 -27.17 -48.43
C THR A 74 -3.14 -25.68 -48.10
N MET A 75 -4.18 -25.08 -47.53
CA MET A 75 -4.02 -23.85 -46.78
C MET A 75 -3.28 -24.25 -45.52
N SER A 76 -1.99 -23.95 -45.49
CA SER A 76 -1.26 -23.76 -44.25
C SER A 76 -2.06 -22.74 -43.45
N ALA A 77 -2.76 -23.21 -42.42
CA ALA A 77 -3.15 -22.37 -41.32
C ALA A 77 -1.83 -21.86 -40.70
N GLU A 78 -1.41 -20.67 -41.12
CA GLU A 78 -0.48 -19.88 -40.33
C GLU A 78 -1.18 -19.67 -38.99
N GLY A 79 -0.70 -20.40 -37.98
CA GLY A 79 -1.18 -20.30 -36.63
C GLY A 79 -1.08 -18.85 -36.19
N ASN A 80 -2.21 -18.30 -35.73
CA ASN A 80 -2.33 -16.98 -35.14
C ASN A 80 -1.68 -16.96 -33.74
N GLY A 81 -0.43 -17.41 -33.62
CA GLY A 81 0.32 -17.43 -32.37
C GLY A 81 0.89 -16.04 -32.10
N GLY A 82 0.55 -15.44 -30.95
CA GLY A 82 1.10 -14.15 -30.55
C GLY A 82 2.62 -14.18 -30.50
N ALA A 83 3.26 -13.02 -30.65
CA ALA A 83 4.70 -12.90 -30.50
C ALA A 83 5.11 -13.37 -29.10
N MET A 84 6.03 -14.34 -29.02
CA MET A 84 6.56 -14.84 -27.76
C MET A 84 7.77 -14.00 -27.33
N ALA A 85 7.81 -13.61 -26.06
CA ALA A 85 8.95 -12.95 -25.44
C ALA A 85 9.43 -13.75 -24.23
N THR A 86 10.69 -13.55 -23.83
CA THR A 86 11.14 -13.93 -22.50
C THR A 86 10.61 -12.94 -21.48
N ASN A 87 10.23 -13.44 -20.30
CA ASN A 87 9.76 -12.63 -19.18
C ASN A 87 10.49 -13.07 -17.92
N LYS A 88 11.50 -12.29 -17.52
CA LYS A 88 12.21 -12.48 -16.26
C LYS A 88 11.33 -12.05 -15.09
N GLN A 89 11.36 -12.79 -13.98
CA GLN A 89 10.48 -12.59 -12.83
C GLN A 89 11.26 -12.74 -11.51
N VAL A 90 10.86 -12.01 -10.48
CA VAL A 90 11.33 -12.17 -9.09
C VAL A 90 10.26 -12.88 -8.28
N ILE A 91 10.55 -14.12 -7.91
CA ILE A 91 9.66 -15.03 -7.20
C ILE A 91 9.95 -15.01 -5.70
N LEU A 92 8.92 -15.02 -4.87
CA LEU A 92 9.07 -15.35 -3.44
C LEU A 92 9.13 -16.87 -3.29
N ARG A 93 10.22 -17.42 -2.72
CA ARG A 93 10.39 -18.87 -2.58
C ARG A 93 9.43 -19.48 -1.58
N ASP A 94 9.36 -18.90 -0.38
CA ASP A 94 8.52 -19.31 0.73
C ASP A 94 8.24 -18.10 1.64
N TYR A 95 7.37 -18.26 2.63
CA TYR A 95 7.08 -17.23 3.60
C TYR A 95 8.29 -16.88 4.47
N VAL A 96 8.44 -15.59 4.78
CA VAL A 96 9.57 -15.04 5.54
C VAL A 96 9.17 -14.79 7.00
N SER A 97 9.98 -15.29 7.92
CA SER A 97 9.99 -14.91 9.35
C SER A 97 11.18 -14.00 9.64
N GLY A 98 11.01 -13.03 10.53
CA GLY A 98 12.08 -12.09 10.87
C GLY A 98 12.48 -11.16 9.72
N PHE A 99 13.77 -10.86 9.59
CA PHE A 99 14.30 -10.06 8.48
C PHE A 99 14.38 -10.85 7.17
N PRO A 100 13.96 -10.28 6.03
CA PRO A 100 14.10 -10.93 4.73
C PRO A 100 15.56 -10.98 4.31
N LYS A 101 15.90 -11.99 3.53
CA LYS A 101 17.21 -12.22 2.92
C LYS A 101 17.06 -12.33 1.41
N GLU A 102 18.13 -12.04 0.67
CA GLU A 102 18.13 -12.23 -0.78
C GLU A 102 17.80 -13.67 -1.19
N SER A 103 18.21 -14.64 -0.36
CA SER A 103 17.91 -16.06 -0.55
C SER A 103 16.43 -16.43 -0.47
N ASP A 104 15.57 -15.54 0.06
CA ASP A 104 14.11 -15.76 0.10
C ASP A 104 13.47 -15.52 -1.27
N PHE A 105 14.23 -14.96 -2.22
CA PHE A 105 13.81 -14.69 -3.58
C PHE A 105 14.50 -15.63 -4.57
N GLU A 106 13.87 -15.78 -5.73
CA GLU A 106 14.42 -16.50 -6.87
C GLU A 106 14.14 -15.71 -8.15
N ILE A 107 15.16 -15.57 -9.00
CA ILE A 107 14.98 -14.98 -10.32
C ILE A 107 14.77 -16.10 -11.32
N THR A 108 13.64 -16.07 -12.02
CA THR A 108 13.31 -17.06 -13.05
C THR A 108 13.05 -16.36 -14.38
N THR A 109 13.03 -17.11 -15.47
CA THR A 109 12.65 -16.60 -16.80
C THR A 109 11.63 -17.54 -17.40
N THR A 110 10.50 -16.98 -17.84
CA THR A 110 9.41 -17.72 -18.48
C THR A 110 9.22 -17.25 -19.92
N ASN A 111 8.54 -18.05 -20.73
CA ASN A 111 8.06 -17.61 -22.04
C ASN A 111 6.68 -16.96 -21.84
N PHE A 112 6.48 -15.80 -22.45
CA PHE A 112 5.28 -14.98 -22.27
C PHE A 112 4.73 -14.58 -23.63
N GLU A 113 3.45 -14.84 -23.86
CA GLU A 113 2.77 -14.44 -25.08
C GLU A 113 2.38 -12.96 -24.98
N LEU A 114 2.85 -12.13 -25.91
CA LEU A 114 2.51 -10.71 -25.99
C LEU A 114 1.13 -10.52 -26.63
N ARG A 115 0.14 -11.22 -26.10
CA ARG A 115 -1.25 -11.16 -26.55
C ARG A 115 -2.22 -11.27 -25.38
N LEU A 116 -3.25 -10.44 -25.37
CA LEU A 116 -4.38 -10.58 -24.45
C LEU A 116 -5.40 -11.61 -24.97
N PRO A 117 -6.07 -12.35 -24.06
CA PRO A 117 -7.23 -13.15 -24.43
C PRO A 117 -8.32 -12.28 -25.06
N GLU A 118 -8.94 -12.75 -26.15
CA GLU A 118 -10.03 -12.03 -26.82
C GLU A 118 -11.19 -11.76 -25.84
N GLY A 119 -11.70 -10.53 -25.85
CA GLY A 119 -12.78 -10.10 -24.95
C GLY A 119 -12.36 -9.81 -23.51
N SER A 120 -11.06 -9.88 -23.18
CA SER A 120 -10.54 -9.49 -21.88
C SER A 120 -10.67 -7.98 -21.65
N ASN A 121 -10.98 -7.57 -20.41
CA ASN A 121 -10.91 -6.16 -19.98
C ASN A 121 -9.56 -5.82 -19.30
N SER A 122 -8.54 -6.66 -19.51
CA SER A 122 -7.19 -6.47 -18.98
C SER A 122 -6.32 -5.64 -19.91
N VAL A 123 -5.15 -5.27 -19.40
CA VAL A 123 -4.10 -4.53 -20.12
C VAL A 123 -2.80 -5.31 -19.96
N LEU A 124 -2.13 -5.56 -21.09
CA LEU A 124 -0.79 -6.16 -21.12
C LEU A 124 0.22 -5.02 -21.11
N VAL A 125 1.12 -5.04 -20.14
CA VAL A 125 2.08 -3.96 -19.92
C VAL A 125 3.51 -4.49 -19.90
N LYS A 126 4.44 -3.64 -20.35
CA LYS A 126 5.87 -3.79 -20.13
C LYS A 126 6.26 -2.94 -18.93
N ASN A 127 6.83 -3.55 -17.90
CA ASN A 127 7.21 -2.87 -16.67
C ASN A 127 8.55 -2.14 -16.88
N LEU A 128 8.58 -0.86 -16.52
CA LEU A 128 9.73 0.03 -16.71
C LEU A 128 10.47 0.25 -15.38
N TYR A 129 9.71 0.60 -14.35
CA TYR A 129 10.24 0.88 -13.02
C TYR A 129 9.44 0.13 -11.98
N LEU A 130 10.11 -0.40 -10.96
CA LEU A 130 9.49 -1.02 -9.81
C LEU A 130 9.89 -0.29 -8.54
N SER A 131 8.96 -0.26 -7.61
CA SER A 131 9.11 0.35 -6.31
C SER A 131 9.52 -0.68 -5.27
N CYS A 132 10.56 -0.39 -4.47
CA CYS A 132 10.75 -1.08 -3.20
C CYS A 132 10.09 -0.27 -2.08
N ASP A 133 9.05 -0.82 -1.46
CA ASP A 133 8.33 -0.17 -0.36
C ASP A 133 8.32 -1.03 0.91
N PRO A 134 8.49 -0.44 2.12
CA PRO A 134 8.55 -1.21 3.36
C PRO A 134 7.36 -2.12 3.64
N TYR A 135 6.14 -1.76 3.19
CA TYR A 135 4.94 -2.57 3.39
C TYR A 135 5.05 -3.95 2.71
N MET A 136 5.89 -4.09 1.69
CA MET A 136 6.06 -5.37 1.00
C MET A 136 6.51 -6.48 1.95
N ARG A 137 7.21 -6.14 3.04
CA ARG A 137 7.60 -7.12 4.06
C ARG A 137 6.41 -7.81 4.71
N SER A 138 5.36 -7.08 5.04
CA SER A 138 4.18 -7.67 5.71
C SER A 138 3.49 -8.69 4.80
N ARG A 139 3.64 -8.54 3.48
CA ARG A 139 3.13 -9.48 2.48
C ARG A 139 4.01 -10.72 2.29
N MET A 140 5.26 -10.71 2.76
CA MET A 140 6.15 -11.89 2.69
C MET A 140 5.89 -12.89 3.82
N GLY A 141 5.21 -12.48 4.90
CA GLY A 141 4.85 -13.38 5.99
C GLY A 141 3.66 -14.28 5.65
N LYS A 142 3.39 -15.26 6.51
CA LYS A 142 2.19 -16.11 6.40
C LYS A 142 0.91 -15.26 6.43
N PRO A 143 -0.17 -15.66 5.72
CA PRO A 143 -1.44 -14.94 5.77
C PRO A 143 -1.93 -14.71 7.20
N SER A 144 -2.34 -13.48 7.48
CA SER A 144 -2.86 -13.06 8.78
C SER A 144 -4.15 -12.25 8.58
N ALA A 145 -5.13 -12.46 9.46
CA ALA A 145 -6.39 -11.72 9.44
C ALA A 145 -6.21 -10.22 9.72
N PHE A 146 -5.08 -9.81 10.30
CA PHE A 146 -4.78 -8.42 10.65
C PHE A 146 -3.96 -7.70 9.56
N ALA A 147 -3.57 -8.38 8.48
CA ALA A 147 -2.79 -7.77 7.41
C ALA A 147 -3.68 -6.89 6.51
N LEU A 148 -3.18 -5.69 6.18
CA LEU A 148 -3.86 -4.75 5.29
C LEU A 148 -4.00 -5.27 3.85
N ALA A 149 -3.07 -6.13 3.42
CA ALA A 149 -3.05 -6.68 2.07
C ALA A 149 -2.78 -8.18 2.13
N GLN A 150 -3.27 -8.90 1.11
CA GLN A 150 -3.03 -10.33 0.97
C GLN A 150 -1.53 -10.63 0.87
N ALA A 151 -1.10 -11.67 1.56
CA ALA A 151 0.26 -12.18 1.47
C ALA A 151 0.60 -12.56 0.01
N PHE A 152 1.87 -12.44 -0.34
CA PHE A 152 2.40 -13.01 -1.57
C PHE A 152 2.23 -14.52 -1.54
N THR A 153 1.99 -15.10 -2.71
CA THR A 153 1.91 -16.55 -2.86
C THR A 153 3.30 -17.10 -3.15
N PRO A 154 3.85 -17.99 -2.30
CA PRO A 154 5.10 -18.68 -2.61
C PRO A 154 5.10 -19.33 -4.00
N GLY A 155 6.23 -19.25 -4.70
CA GLY A 155 6.38 -19.74 -6.08
C GLY A 155 5.74 -18.84 -7.14
N LYS A 156 5.26 -17.65 -6.79
CA LYS A 156 4.74 -16.64 -7.73
C LYS A 156 5.59 -15.37 -7.71
N PRO A 157 5.57 -14.57 -8.81
CA PRO A 157 6.17 -13.25 -8.81
C PRO A 157 5.62 -12.40 -7.67
N ILE A 158 6.50 -11.65 -7.00
CA ILE A 158 6.03 -10.67 -6.01
C ILE A 158 5.35 -9.50 -6.72
N LEU A 159 4.41 -8.86 -6.03
CA LEU A 159 3.65 -7.72 -6.56
C LEU A 159 4.03 -6.44 -5.82
N GLY A 160 4.16 -5.34 -6.56
CA GLY A 160 4.50 -4.04 -5.98
C GLY A 160 4.03 -2.89 -6.86
N PHE A 161 4.19 -1.67 -6.39
CA PHE A 161 3.97 -0.51 -7.23
C PHE A 161 5.03 -0.44 -8.33
N GLY A 162 4.61 -0.07 -9.53
CA GLY A 162 5.50 0.12 -10.66
C GLY A 162 4.92 1.07 -11.69
N VAL A 163 5.76 1.42 -12.66
CA VAL A 163 5.42 2.23 -13.82
C VAL A 163 5.62 1.37 -15.05
N SER A 164 4.63 1.36 -15.93
CA SER A 164 4.59 0.44 -17.06
C SER A 164 4.03 1.10 -18.30
N ARG A 165 4.43 0.58 -19.47
CA ARG A 165 3.93 0.97 -20.78
C ARG A 165 2.95 -0.07 -21.31
N VAL A 166 1.82 0.38 -21.81
CA VAL A 166 0.80 -0.49 -22.42
C VAL A 166 1.31 -1.04 -23.74
N ILE A 167 1.31 -2.36 -23.88
CA ILE A 167 1.66 -3.08 -25.10
C ILE A 167 0.40 -3.49 -25.87
N GLU A 168 -0.62 -3.96 -25.15
CA GLU A 168 -1.94 -4.28 -25.67
C GLU A 168 -3.00 -3.96 -24.62
N SER A 169 -4.19 -3.56 -25.05
CA SER A 169 -5.29 -3.22 -24.15
C SER A 169 -6.61 -3.79 -24.67
N GLY A 170 -7.33 -4.50 -23.81
CA GLY A 170 -8.75 -4.77 -23.97
C GLY A 170 -9.65 -3.80 -23.18
N HIS A 171 -9.04 -2.86 -22.44
CA HIS A 171 -9.74 -1.89 -21.61
C HIS A 171 -9.95 -0.56 -22.37
N PRO A 172 -11.16 0.05 -22.38
CA PRO A 172 -11.46 1.24 -23.19
C PRO A 172 -10.63 2.48 -22.83
N ASP A 173 -10.24 2.63 -21.56
CA ASP A 173 -9.49 3.81 -21.09
C ASP A 173 -7.98 3.77 -21.40
N TYR A 174 -7.47 2.62 -21.87
CA TYR A 174 -6.06 2.39 -22.16
C TYR A 174 -5.87 1.99 -23.62
N LYS A 175 -4.86 2.56 -24.26
CA LYS A 175 -4.41 2.21 -25.62
C LYS A 175 -2.92 1.86 -25.61
N GLN A 176 -2.48 1.14 -26.64
CA GLN A 176 -1.06 0.85 -26.84
C GLN A 176 -0.21 2.13 -26.79
N GLY A 177 0.91 2.06 -26.09
CA GLY A 177 1.84 3.17 -25.87
C GLY A 177 1.49 4.09 -24.69
N ASP A 178 0.29 3.99 -24.11
CA ASP A 178 -0.03 4.71 -22.88
C ASP A 178 0.92 4.29 -21.73
N LEU A 179 1.14 5.22 -20.80
CA LEU A 179 1.89 4.98 -19.57
C LEU A 179 0.92 4.93 -18.39
N LEU A 180 1.19 4.04 -17.44
CA LEU A 180 0.42 3.93 -16.21
C LEU A 180 1.32 3.59 -15.04
N TRP A 181 0.85 3.91 -13.84
CA TRP A 181 1.42 3.38 -12.60
C TRP A 181 0.34 2.68 -11.79
N GLY A 182 0.75 1.68 -11.00
CA GLY A 182 -0.16 0.86 -10.22
C GLY A 182 0.53 -0.40 -9.72
N ILE A 183 -0.26 -1.38 -9.26
CA ILE A 183 0.28 -2.64 -8.76
C ILE A 183 0.56 -3.58 -9.94
N VAL A 184 1.83 -3.89 -10.16
CA VAL A 184 2.30 -4.81 -11.21
C VAL A 184 3.14 -5.93 -10.60
N GLY A 185 3.41 -6.96 -11.41
CA GLY A 185 4.36 -8.00 -11.03
C GLY A 185 5.79 -7.48 -11.07
N TRP A 186 6.65 -8.04 -10.21
CA TRP A 186 8.09 -7.88 -10.34
C TRP A 186 8.61 -8.80 -11.44
N GLU A 187 8.39 -8.35 -12.67
CA GLU A 187 8.65 -9.06 -13.91
C GLU A 187 8.78 -8.07 -15.07
N GLU A 188 9.22 -8.50 -16.24
CA GLU A 188 9.38 -7.64 -17.42
C GLU A 188 8.03 -7.29 -18.08
N TYR A 189 7.09 -8.24 -18.10
CA TYR A 189 5.73 -8.06 -18.64
C TYR A 189 4.68 -8.58 -17.67
N SER A 190 3.59 -7.83 -17.51
CA SER A 190 2.46 -8.20 -16.67
C SER A 190 1.14 -8.08 -17.44
N VAL A 191 0.18 -8.95 -17.14
CA VAL A 191 -1.24 -8.71 -17.45
C VAL A 191 -1.91 -8.18 -16.20
N VAL A 192 -2.52 -6.99 -16.30
CA VAL A 192 -3.21 -6.35 -15.19
C VAL A 192 -4.66 -6.08 -15.55
N THR A 193 -5.56 -6.21 -14.57
CA THR A 193 -6.93 -5.69 -14.69
C THR A 193 -6.96 -4.35 -13.97
N PRO A 194 -7.14 -3.21 -14.68
CA PRO A 194 -7.06 -1.90 -14.06
C PRO A 194 -8.12 -1.66 -12.98
N GLU A 195 -7.73 -1.74 -11.71
CA GLU A 195 -8.57 -1.32 -10.57
C GLU A 195 -7.96 -0.14 -9.81
N MET A 196 -6.71 -0.31 -9.35
CA MET A 196 -5.91 0.75 -8.70
C MET A 196 -4.72 1.14 -9.59
N HIS A 197 -5.03 1.41 -10.86
CA HIS A 197 -4.06 1.83 -11.86
C HIS A 197 -4.42 3.23 -12.37
N PHE A 198 -3.41 4.07 -12.49
CA PHE A 198 -3.56 5.47 -12.82
C PHE A 198 -2.78 5.75 -14.10
N LYS A 199 -3.48 6.30 -15.09
CA LYS A 199 -2.87 6.75 -16.33
C LYS A 199 -1.94 7.93 -16.06
N ILE A 200 -0.74 7.89 -16.63
CA ILE A 200 0.24 8.97 -16.54
C ILE A 200 -0.05 9.96 -17.67
N HIS A 201 -0.33 11.21 -17.31
CA HIS A 201 -0.61 12.30 -18.24
C HIS A 201 0.58 13.26 -18.39
N ASP A 202 1.24 13.60 -17.28
CA ASP A 202 2.41 14.48 -17.29
C ASP A 202 3.70 13.67 -17.51
N THR A 203 4.22 13.73 -18.74
CA THR A 203 5.48 13.08 -19.11
C THR A 203 6.67 14.04 -19.15
N ASP A 204 6.47 15.31 -18.77
CA ASP A 204 7.54 16.33 -18.65
C ASP A 204 8.42 16.13 -17.40
N VAL A 205 8.09 15.13 -16.58
CA VAL A 205 8.79 14.75 -15.36
C VAL A 205 9.32 13.32 -15.50
N PRO A 206 10.42 12.94 -14.80
CA PRO A 206 10.95 11.59 -14.87
C PRO A 206 9.89 10.53 -14.54
N LEU A 207 9.76 9.50 -15.38
CA LEU A 207 8.75 8.45 -15.17
C LEU A 207 8.95 7.69 -13.85
N SER A 208 10.20 7.57 -13.38
CA SER A 208 10.52 6.97 -12.08
C SER A 208 9.79 7.64 -10.92
N TYR A 209 9.49 8.94 -11.02
CA TYR A 209 8.81 9.69 -9.96
C TYR A 209 7.42 9.12 -9.64
N TYR A 210 6.75 8.45 -10.59
CA TYR A 210 5.47 7.79 -10.36
C TYR A 210 5.57 6.50 -9.52
N THR A 211 6.77 6.01 -9.21
CA THR A 211 6.99 5.00 -8.15
C THR A 211 7.10 5.62 -6.75
N GLY A 212 7.24 6.95 -6.68
CA GLY A 212 7.68 7.68 -5.50
C GLY A 212 6.91 8.98 -5.32
N LEU A 213 7.56 10.11 -5.65
CA LEU A 213 7.06 11.48 -5.48
C LEU A 213 5.67 11.71 -6.08
N LEU A 214 5.39 11.17 -7.26
CA LEU A 214 4.10 11.33 -7.93
C LEU A 214 3.19 10.10 -7.76
N GLY A 215 3.71 9.03 -7.14
CA GLY A 215 2.97 7.80 -6.90
C GLY A 215 2.42 7.70 -5.48
N MET A 216 2.26 6.44 -5.05
CA MET A 216 1.75 6.09 -3.73
C MET A 216 2.51 6.75 -2.56
N PRO A 217 3.87 6.82 -2.51
CA PRO A 217 4.57 7.47 -1.40
C PRO A 217 4.33 8.98 -1.30
N GLY A 218 4.29 9.69 -2.44
CA GLY A 218 3.95 11.12 -2.47
C GLY A 218 2.53 11.38 -1.99
N MET A 219 1.57 10.57 -2.45
CA MET A 219 0.19 10.65 -1.98
C MET A 219 0.06 10.35 -0.48
N THR A 220 0.87 9.43 0.02
CA THR A 220 0.94 9.11 1.46
C THR A 220 1.43 10.30 2.28
N ALA A 221 2.48 10.99 1.81
CA ALA A 221 2.97 12.21 2.44
C ALA A 221 1.91 13.32 2.44
N TYR A 222 1.25 13.54 1.30
CA TYR A 222 0.22 14.56 1.14
C TYR A 222 -1.00 14.30 2.05
N ALA A 223 -1.58 13.09 1.99
CA ALA A 223 -2.73 12.74 2.80
C ALA A 223 -2.40 12.74 4.29
N GLY A 224 -1.30 12.08 4.69
CA GLY A 224 -0.88 12.01 6.09
C GLY A 224 -0.63 13.39 6.68
N PHE A 225 0.06 14.26 5.94
CA PHE A 225 0.38 15.59 6.45
C PHE A 225 -0.84 16.50 6.40
N HIS A 226 -1.44 16.75 5.23
CA HIS A 226 -2.49 17.77 5.09
C HIS A 226 -3.82 17.34 5.73
N GLU A 227 -4.20 16.06 5.59
CA GLU A 227 -5.51 15.58 6.07
C GLU A 227 -5.39 15.07 7.51
N VAL A 228 -4.42 14.18 7.79
CA VAL A 228 -4.34 13.49 9.09
C VAL A 228 -3.68 14.36 10.15
N CYS A 229 -2.59 15.08 9.87
CA CYS A 229 -1.97 15.96 10.86
C CYS A 229 -2.75 17.28 11.03
N SER A 230 -3.47 17.71 10.00
CA SER A 230 -4.18 19.01 9.95
C SER A 230 -3.29 20.18 10.41
N PRO A 231 -2.16 20.42 9.71
CA PRO A 231 -1.10 21.34 10.13
C PRO A 231 -1.53 22.81 10.15
N LYS A 232 -0.86 23.59 10.99
CA LYS A 232 -0.98 25.05 11.07
C LYS A 232 0.39 25.69 10.96
N LYS A 233 0.43 26.86 10.34
CA LYS A 233 1.64 27.68 10.24
C LYS A 233 2.23 27.94 11.64
N GLY A 234 3.55 27.79 11.76
CA GLY A 234 4.29 28.02 12.99
C GLY A 234 4.35 26.83 13.96
N GLU A 235 3.66 25.72 13.67
CA GLU A 235 3.76 24.49 14.48
C GLU A 235 5.12 23.79 14.30
N THR A 236 5.51 23.01 15.30
CA THR A 236 6.70 22.17 15.28
C THR A 236 6.37 20.75 14.79
N VAL A 237 7.13 20.28 13.80
CA VAL A 237 6.90 19.00 13.11
C VAL A 237 8.13 18.12 13.26
N TYR A 238 7.94 16.93 13.81
CA TYR A 238 8.94 15.88 13.80
C TYR A 238 8.59 14.81 12.76
N VAL A 239 9.58 14.38 11.99
CA VAL A 239 9.44 13.30 11.00
C VAL A 239 10.48 12.22 11.30
N SER A 240 10.02 10.98 11.55
CA SER A 240 10.91 9.82 11.67
C SER A 240 11.18 9.20 10.29
N ALA A 241 12.35 8.57 10.11
CA ALA A 241 12.81 8.09 8.80
C ALA A 241 12.74 9.19 7.71
N ALA A 242 13.15 10.40 8.08
CA ALA A 242 12.87 11.62 7.33
C ALA A 242 13.55 11.66 5.96
N SER A 243 14.64 10.93 5.74
CA SER A 243 15.32 10.87 4.43
C SER A 243 14.70 9.84 3.48
N GLY A 244 13.67 9.10 3.90
CA GLY A 244 12.96 8.12 3.09
C GLY A 244 12.00 8.77 2.08
N ALA A 245 11.33 7.95 1.28
CA ALA A 245 10.42 8.41 0.23
C ALA A 245 9.29 9.34 0.73
N VAL A 246 8.62 8.94 1.81
CA VAL A 246 7.52 9.72 2.41
C VAL A 246 8.08 10.87 3.24
N GLY A 247 9.04 10.60 4.12
CA GLY A 247 9.58 11.57 5.06
C GLY A 247 10.19 12.82 4.40
N GLN A 248 10.89 12.64 3.28
CA GLN A 248 11.54 13.76 2.60
C GLN A 248 10.53 14.76 2.02
N LEU A 249 9.32 14.28 1.69
CA LEU A 249 8.22 15.10 1.17
C LEU A 249 7.42 15.74 2.28
N VAL A 250 7.10 14.99 3.34
CA VAL A 250 6.41 15.52 4.54
C VAL A 250 7.17 16.73 5.09
N GLY A 251 8.49 16.62 5.21
CA GLY A 251 9.30 17.73 5.71
C GLY A 251 9.19 18.97 4.82
N GLN A 252 9.29 18.81 3.50
CA GLN A 252 9.19 19.92 2.57
C GLN A 252 7.78 20.54 2.54
N PHE A 253 6.73 19.73 2.58
CA PHE A 253 5.35 20.23 2.71
C PHE A 253 5.16 21.03 4.00
N ALA A 254 5.73 20.56 5.11
CA ALA A 254 5.72 21.29 6.38
C ALA A 254 6.50 22.61 6.31
N LYS A 255 7.68 22.61 5.68
CA LYS A 255 8.47 23.83 5.45
C LYS A 255 7.70 24.85 4.60
N MET A 256 7.06 24.41 3.51
CA MET A 256 6.23 25.27 2.67
C MET A 256 5.03 25.86 3.42
N MET A 257 4.53 25.17 4.44
CA MET A 257 3.45 25.67 5.32
C MET A 257 3.94 26.62 6.43
N GLY A 258 5.25 26.86 6.51
CA GLY A 258 5.87 27.71 7.54
C GLY A 258 5.95 27.03 8.90
N CYS A 259 6.08 25.71 8.95
CA CYS A 259 6.39 24.97 10.16
C CYS A 259 7.90 24.96 10.45
N TYR A 260 8.25 24.69 11.72
CA TYR A 260 9.60 24.32 12.12
C TYR A 260 9.72 22.79 12.07
N VAL A 261 10.68 22.25 11.34
CA VAL A 261 10.74 20.84 10.97
C VAL A 261 12.07 20.22 11.37
N VAL A 262 12.01 19.13 12.13
CA VAL A 262 13.17 18.31 12.46
C VAL A 262 12.96 16.87 11.98
N GLY A 263 14.02 16.28 11.44
CA GLY A 263 14.01 14.91 10.94
C GLY A 263 15.00 14.01 11.68
N SER A 264 14.69 12.71 11.79
CA SER A 264 15.71 11.71 12.14
C SER A 264 16.01 10.78 10.98
N ALA A 265 17.28 10.41 10.85
CA ALA A 265 17.76 9.43 9.88
C ALA A 265 18.85 8.54 10.50
N GLY A 266 19.25 7.48 9.79
CA GLY A 266 20.13 6.42 10.33
C GLY A 266 21.61 6.51 9.92
N SER A 267 22.05 7.65 9.40
CA SER A 267 23.46 7.95 9.06
C SER A 267 23.69 9.45 8.96
N THR A 268 24.94 9.90 9.14
CA THR A 268 25.35 11.30 8.99
C THR A 268 25.04 11.85 7.59
N GLU A 269 25.34 11.08 6.54
CA GLU A 269 25.01 11.46 5.15
C GLU A 269 23.53 11.81 4.97
N LYS A 270 22.64 11.01 5.54
CA LYS A 270 21.19 11.26 5.45
C LYS A 270 20.78 12.49 6.27
N VAL A 271 21.43 12.72 7.40
CA VAL A 271 21.22 13.94 8.22
C VAL A 271 21.66 15.18 7.45
N ASP A 272 22.78 15.13 6.75
CA ASP A 272 23.27 16.25 5.93
C ASP A 272 22.33 16.52 4.75
N LEU A 273 21.77 15.48 4.13
CA LEU A 273 20.74 15.65 3.10
C LEU A 273 19.48 16.34 3.62
N LEU A 274 19.02 16.00 4.83
CA LEU A 274 17.86 16.63 5.46
C LEU A 274 18.04 18.14 5.61
N LYS A 275 19.20 18.56 6.14
CA LYS A 275 19.49 19.97 6.39
C LYS A 275 19.77 20.72 5.10
N ASN A 276 20.65 20.19 4.25
CA ASN A 276 21.22 20.94 3.13
C ASN A 276 20.39 20.86 1.86
N LYS A 277 19.74 19.71 1.59
CA LYS A 277 18.98 19.49 0.34
C LYS A 277 17.48 19.63 0.53
N PHE A 278 16.94 19.11 1.64
CA PHE A 278 15.50 19.12 1.91
C PHE A 278 15.03 20.31 2.76
N GLY A 279 15.96 21.12 3.28
CA GLY A 279 15.65 22.37 4.00
C GLY A 279 15.01 22.16 5.38
N PHE A 280 15.25 21.03 6.03
CA PHE A 280 14.85 20.83 7.43
C PHE A 280 15.62 21.80 8.33
N ASP A 281 14.98 22.31 9.38
CA ASP A 281 15.60 23.26 10.30
C ASP A 281 16.68 22.59 11.17
N ASP A 282 16.44 21.33 11.56
CA ASP A 282 17.45 20.49 12.20
C ASP A 282 17.23 19.01 11.84
N ALA A 283 18.23 18.19 12.11
CA ALA A 283 18.16 16.75 11.95
C ALA A 283 19.24 16.06 12.77
N PHE A 284 18.98 14.82 13.18
CA PHE A 284 19.92 14.01 13.96
C PHE A 284 19.96 12.55 13.51
N ASN A 285 21.12 11.91 13.74
CA ASN A 285 21.28 10.49 13.48
C ASN A 285 20.80 9.72 14.71
N TYR A 286 19.66 9.02 14.61
CA TYR A 286 19.08 8.35 15.77
C TYR A 286 19.95 7.21 16.32
N LYS A 287 20.91 6.70 15.53
CA LYS A 287 21.83 5.62 15.95
C LYS A 287 22.96 6.12 16.86
N ASP A 288 23.25 7.42 16.81
CA ASP A 288 24.34 8.03 17.58
C ASP A 288 23.84 8.59 18.93
N GLU A 289 22.52 8.61 19.15
CA GLU A 289 21.90 9.14 20.36
C GLU A 289 21.71 8.05 21.42
N GLY A 290 22.39 8.19 22.56
CA GLY A 290 22.18 7.30 23.72
C GLY A 290 20.83 7.50 24.42
N ASP A 291 20.21 8.68 24.26
CA ASP A 291 18.89 9.02 24.79
C ASP A 291 18.09 9.82 23.74
N LEU A 292 17.12 9.14 23.12
CA LEU A 292 16.24 9.74 22.10
C LEU A 292 15.38 10.87 22.66
N SER A 293 14.96 10.81 23.93
CA SER A 293 14.14 11.86 24.54
C SER A 293 14.96 13.13 24.74
N ALA A 294 16.21 12.99 25.19
CA ALA A 294 17.13 14.12 25.30
C ALA A 294 17.45 14.74 23.92
N ALA A 295 17.66 13.91 22.89
CA ALA A 295 17.87 14.37 21.52
C ALA A 295 16.67 15.19 21.00
N LEU A 296 15.45 14.68 21.20
CA LEU A 296 14.23 15.39 20.81
C LEU A 296 14.08 16.72 21.58
N LYS A 297 14.33 16.73 22.90
CA LYS A 297 14.26 17.95 23.70
C LYS A 297 15.28 19.02 23.26
N ARG A 298 16.47 18.60 22.83
CA ARG A 298 17.50 19.49 22.26
C ARG A 298 17.02 20.15 20.98
N CYS A 299 16.38 19.40 20.08
CA CYS A 299 15.90 19.92 18.80
C CYS A 299 14.55 20.66 18.92
N PHE A 300 13.76 20.33 19.95
CA PHE A 300 12.42 20.86 20.22
C PHE A 300 12.33 21.43 21.65
N PRO A 301 13.00 22.54 21.97
CA PRO A 301 12.93 23.14 23.30
C PRO A 301 11.51 23.60 23.69
N LYS A 302 10.63 23.79 22.69
CA LYS A 302 9.20 24.15 22.86
C LYS A 302 8.24 22.97 22.63
N GLY A 303 8.76 21.75 22.55
CA GLY A 303 7.97 20.54 22.29
C GLY A 303 7.53 20.35 20.83
N ILE A 304 6.81 19.25 20.59
CA ILE A 304 6.42 18.75 19.26
C ILE A 304 4.89 18.85 19.09
N ASP A 305 4.41 19.61 18.11
CA ASP A 305 2.98 19.70 17.80
C ASP A 305 2.51 18.55 16.89
N ILE A 306 3.34 18.16 15.93
CA ILE A 306 3.03 17.11 14.95
C ILE A 306 4.17 16.11 14.91
N TYR A 307 3.83 14.83 14.99
CA TYR A 307 4.73 13.74 14.68
C TYR A 307 4.20 12.94 13.48
N PHE A 308 4.99 12.90 12.41
CA PHE A 308 4.75 12.00 11.30
C PHE A 308 5.51 10.69 11.56
N GLU A 309 4.76 9.64 11.90
CA GLU A 309 5.27 8.38 12.44
C GLU A 309 5.47 7.34 11.32
N ASN A 310 6.74 7.00 11.06
CA ASN A 310 7.17 5.99 10.09
C ASN A 310 7.92 4.79 10.73
N VAL A 311 8.31 4.89 12.00
CA VAL A 311 9.28 4.00 12.68
C VAL A 311 8.67 3.22 13.82
N GLY A 312 7.94 3.83 14.74
CA GLY A 312 7.36 3.20 15.94
C GLY A 312 8.38 2.95 17.06
N GLY A 313 8.06 1.98 17.93
CA GLY A 313 8.94 1.48 18.98
C GLY A 313 9.46 2.55 19.93
N LYS A 314 10.75 2.46 20.28
CA LYS A 314 11.43 3.38 21.20
C LYS A 314 11.34 4.86 20.78
N MET A 315 11.28 5.14 19.48
CA MET A 315 11.14 6.51 18.99
C MET A 315 9.77 7.09 19.36
N LEU A 316 8.69 6.32 19.18
CA LEU A 316 7.35 6.74 19.60
C LEU A 316 7.30 7.02 21.10
N ASP A 317 7.90 6.15 21.90
CA ASP A 317 7.95 6.30 23.36
C ASP A 317 8.66 7.60 23.79
N ALA A 318 9.76 7.96 23.11
CA ALA A 318 10.47 9.21 23.34
C ALA A 318 9.68 10.45 22.86
N VAL A 319 8.99 10.35 21.71
CA VAL A 319 8.17 11.45 21.18
C VAL A 319 7.01 11.77 22.11
N LEU A 320 6.30 10.78 22.64
CA LEU A 320 5.16 10.99 23.56
C LEU A 320 5.53 11.90 24.74
N LEU A 321 6.74 11.76 25.28
CA LEU A 321 7.27 12.61 26.36
C LEU A 321 7.55 14.06 25.92
N ASN A 322 7.86 14.28 24.65
CA ASN A 322 8.22 15.58 24.07
C ASN A 322 7.09 16.26 23.28
N MET A 323 5.95 15.60 23.09
CA MET A 323 4.77 16.21 22.45
C MET A 323 4.23 17.40 23.26
N ASN A 324 3.64 18.37 22.57
CA ASN A 324 2.86 19.45 23.14
C ASN A 324 1.43 19.03 23.47
N MET A 325 0.76 19.89 24.24
CA MET A 325 -0.69 19.83 24.42
C MET A 325 -1.40 19.89 23.06
N HIS A 326 -2.41 19.05 22.85
CA HIS A 326 -3.16 18.89 21.61
C HIS A 326 -2.33 18.47 20.40
N GLY A 327 -1.16 17.86 20.65
CA GLY A 327 -0.31 17.32 19.61
C GLY A 327 -1.00 16.22 18.78
N ARG A 328 -0.51 15.99 17.56
CA ARG A 328 -1.05 14.98 16.65
C ARG A 328 0.04 14.04 16.15
N ILE A 329 -0.28 12.76 16.12
CA ILE A 329 0.59 11.71 15.58
C ILE A 329 -0.15 11.05 14.42
N ALA A 330 0.36 11.23 13.20
CA ALA A 330 -0.11 10.49 12.03
C ALA A 330 0.73 9.22 11.88
N VAL A 331 0.13 8.08 12.17
CA VAL A 331 0.77 6.76 12.09
C VAL A 331 0.71 6.28 10.65
N CYS A 332 1.77 6.59 9.90
CA CYS A 332 1.95 6.16 8.52
C CYS A 332 2.54 4.74 8.45
N GLY A 333 3.45 4.42 9.36
CA GLY A 333 4.10 3.12 9.43
C GLY A 333 4.91 2.95 10.70
N MET A 334 5.31 1.72 10.98
CA MET A 334 6.14 1.39 12.14
C MET A 334 7.26 0.42 11.73
N ILE A 335 8.14 0.88 10.81
CA ILE A 335 9.12 -0.01 10.15
C ILE A 335 10.07 -0.73 11.11
N SER A 336 10.34 -0.19 12.30
CA SER A 336 11.18 -0.86 13.30
C SER A 336 10.59 -2.17 13.82
N GLN A 337 9.27 -2.37 13.66
CA GLN A 337 8.53 -3.51 14.18
C GLN A 337 8.31 -4.60 13.12
N TYR A 338 8.47 -4.31 11.82
CA TYR A 338 8.02 -5.19 10.73
C TYR A 338 8.76 -6.54 10.65
N ASN A 339 9.97 -6.60 11.19
CA ASN A 339 10.84 -7.77 11.15
C ASN A 339 11.07 -8.41 12.53
N LEU A 340 10.39 -7.92 13.56
CA LEU A 340 10.46 -8.50 14.90
C LEU A 340 9.42 -9.63 15.01
N GLU A 341 9.76 -10.67 15.76
CA GLU A 341 8.82 -11.73 16.14
C GLU A 341 8.00 -11.29 17.36
N ASP A 342 8.64 -10.56 18.29
CA ASP A 342 8.03 -9.94 19.45
C ASP A 342 8.08 -8.41 19.33
N GLN A 343 6.91 -7.79 19.34
CA GLN A 343 6.81 -6.35 19.09
C GLN A 343 7.21 -5.56 20.35
N GLU A 344 7.89 -4.44 20.16
CA GLU A 344 8.30 -3.59 21.28
C GLU A 344 7.08 -2.94 21.94
N GLY A 345 7.08 -2.91 23.28
CA GLY A 345 6.06 -2.20 24.05
C GLY A 345 6.26 -0.69 24.00
N VAL A 346 5.15 0.05 23.95
CA VAL A 346 5.11 1.51 24.09
C VAL A 346 4.55 1.84 25.47
N HIS A 347 5.37 2.43 26.34
CA HIS A 347 5.11 2.57 27.77
C HIS A 347 4.54 3.94 28.16
N ASN A 348 4.78 4.98 27.36
CA ASN A 348 4.44 6.37 27.71
C ASN A 348 3.05 6.83 27.23
N LEU A 349 2.13 5.89 26.94
CA LEU A 349 0.79 6.18 26.42
C LEU A 349 -0.06 7.06 27.34
N THR A 350 0.20 7.08 28.66
CA THR A 350 -0.49 8.00 29.59
C THR A 350 -0.33 9.48 29.20
N SER A 351 0.76 9.82 28.49
CA SER A 351 0.98 11.16 27.93
C SER A 351 -0.16 11.62 27.03
N ILE A 352 -0.84 10.68 26.34
CA ILE A 352 -1.98 10.97 25.47
C ILE A 352 -3.11 11.64 26.25
N ILE A 353 -3.39 11.16 27.46
CA ILE A 353 -4.47 11.68 28.32
C ILE A 353 -4.11 13.09 28.82
N TYR A 354 -2.92 13.25 29.37
CA TYR A 354 -2.48 14.51 29.97
C TYR A 354 -2.27 15.61 28.93
N LYS A 355 -1.81 15.23 27.74
CA LYS A 355 -1.55 16.16 26.63
C LYS A 355 -2.67 16.23 25.61
N ARG A 356 -3.73 15.42 25.73
CA ARG A 356 -4.85 15.35 24.75
C ARG A 356 -4.36 15.14 23.32
N ILE A 357 -3.40 14.23 23.17
CA ILE A 357 -2.81 13.91 21.87
C ILE A 357 -3.82 13.11 21.05
N ARG A 358 -3.92 13.41 19.75
CA ARG A 358 -4.60 12.50 18.80
C ARG A 358 -3.54 11.61 18.14
N ILE A 359 -3.73 10.30 18.21
CA ILE A 359 -2.95 9.32 17.45
C ILE A 359 -3.89 8.67 16.44
N GLN A 360 -3.55 8.75 15.15
CA GLN A 360 -4.41 8.24 14.09
C GLN A 360 -3.57 7.52 13.02
N GLY A 361 -3.87 6.24 12.81
CA GLY A 361 -3.42 5.51 11.64
C GLY A 361 -4.22 5.91 10.40
N PHE A 362 -3.58 5.79 9.23
CA PHE A 362 -4.23 6.01 7.95
C PHE A 362 -3.61 5.11 6.88
N VAL A 363 -4.37 4.83 5.82
CA VAL A 363 -3.91 4.05 4.68
C VAL A 363 -4.18 4.86 3.42
N VAL A 364 -3.17 5.05 2.58
CA VAL A 364 -3.23 5.92 1.39
C VAL A 364 -4.33 5.53 0.40
N PHE A 365 -4.74 4.26 0.38
CA PHE A 365 -5.80 3.76 -0.50
C PHE A 365 -7.14 4.46 -0.25
N ASP A 366 -7.39 4.90 0.99
CA ASP A 366 -8.60 5.64 1.37
C ASP A 366 -8.60 7.10 0.85
N PHE A 367 -7.49 7.56 0.27
CA PHE A 367 -7.30 8.95 -0.17
C PHE A 367 -7.06 9.07 -1.67
N PHE A 368 -7.13 7.99 -2.46
CA PHE A 368 -6.91 8.08 -3.90
C PHE A 368 -7.98 8.90 -4.65
N ASP A 369 -9.15 9.15 -4.04
CA ASP A 369 -10.12 10.12 -4.51
C ASP A 369 -9.55 11.55 -4.60
N LYS A 370 -8.50 11.85 -3.82
CA LYS A 370 -7.79 13.15 -3.81
C LYS A 370 -6.53 13.15 -4.68
N TYR A 371 -6.23 12.08 -5.42
CA TYR A 371 -4.99 11.98 -6.18
C TYR A 371 -4.84 13.09 -7.24
N SER A 372 -5.92 13.46 -7.94
CA SER A 372 -5.89 14.58 -8.90
C SER A 372 -5.55 15.91 -8.22
N LYS A 373 -6.15 16.20 -7.06
CA LYS A 373 -5.84 17.40 -6.27
C LYS A 373 -4.39 17.41 -5.78
N PHE A 374 -3.86 16.25 -5.43
CA PHE A 374 -2.46 16.09 -5.08
C PHE A 374 -1.53 16.41 -6.27
N LEU A 375 -1.83 15.89 -7.47
CA LEU A 375 -1.05 16.20 -8.67
C LEU A 375 -1.08 17.68 -9.03
N GLU A 376 -2.26 18.31 -8.97
CA GLU A 376 -2.43 19.76 -9.16
C GLU A 376 -1.59 20.60 -8.19
N PHE A 377 -1.39 20.11 -6.96
CA PHE A 377 -0.53 20.75 -5.97
C PHE A 377 0.96 20.52 -6.24
N VAL A 378 1.37 19.26 -6.47
CA VAL A 378 2.79 18.88 -6.42
C VAL A 378 3.51 19.12 -7.76
N ILE A 379 2.85 18.95 -8.90
CA ILE A 379 3.47 19.10 -10.23
C ILE A 379 4.01 20.53 -10.45
N PRO A 380 3.25 21.60 -10.15
CA PRO A 380 3.78 22.95 -10.23
C PRO A 380 5.01 23.15 -9.33
N CYS A 381 4.98 22.59 -8.12
CA CYS A 381 6.10 22.69 -7.19
C CYS A 381 7.37 22.00 -7.72
N ILE A 382 7.23 20.90 -8.47
CA ILE A 382 8.36 20.24 -9.14
C ILE A 382 8.89 21.10 -10.29
N LYS A 383 8.00 21.61 -11.16
CA LYS A 383 8.37 22.43 -12.32
C LYS A 383 9.01 23.77 -11.91
N GLU A 384 8.66 24.29 -10.74
CA GLU A 384 9.24 25.51 -10.15
C GLU A 384 10.45 25.21 -9.23
N GLU A 385 10.95 23.97 -9.20
CA GLU A 385 12.10 23.54 -8.39
C GLU A 385 11.93 23.82 -6.87
N LYS A 386 10.70 23.86 -6.38
CA LYS A 386 10.37 24.06 -4.96
C LYS A 386 10.45 22.78 -4.13
N ILE A 387 10.54 21.63 -4.79
CA ILE A 387 10.67 20.31 -4.16
C ILE A 387 11.95 19.66 -4.66
N ALA A 388 12.83 19.31 -3.73
CA ALA A 388 13.95 18.41 -3.98
C ALA A 388 13.50 16.96 -3.76
N TYR A 389 13.88 16.06 -4.67
CA TYR A 389 13.60 14.63 -4.55
C TYR A 389 14.87 13.82 -4.81
N VAL A 390 15.11 12.81 -3.98
CA VAL A 390 16.25 11.90 -4.11
C VAL A 390 15.73 10.48 -4.27
N GLU A 391 16.14 9.87 -5.39
CA GLU A 391 15.95 8.46 -5.70
C GLU A 391 17.28 7.71 -5.50
N ASP A 392 17.18 6.49 -5.01
CA ASP A 392 18.24 5.49 -4.97
C ASP A 392 17.89 4.43 -6.02
N VAL A 393 18.70 4.33 -7.08
CA VAL A 393 18.34 3.60 -8.29
C VAL A 393 19.18 2.34 -8.42
N ALA A 394 18.51 1.19 -8.45
CA ALA A 394 19.08 -0.11 -8.75
C ALA A 394 18.77 -0.48 -10.21
N GLU A 395 19.81 -0.74 -11.01
CA GLU A 395 19.67 -1.08 -12.43
C GLU A 395 19.52 -2.60 -12.62
N GLY A 396 18.45 -3.02 -13.30
CA GLY A 396 18.13 -4.43 -13.57
C GLY A 396 17.21 -5.06 -12.52
N LEU A 397 16.26 -5.87 -12.99
CA LEU A 397 15.31 -6.60 -12.15
C LEU A 397 16.02 -7.53 -11.13
N GLU A 398 17.22 -7.99 -11.49
CA GLU A 398 18.10 -8.86 -10.71
C GLU A 398 18.61 -8.19 -9.44
N LYS A 399 18.69 -6.85 -9.44
CA LYS A 399 19.05 -6.05 -8.26
C LYS A 399 17.87 -5.79 -7.33
N GLY A 400 16.65 -6.13 -7.76
CA GLY A 400 15.44 -5.93 -6.97
C GLY A 400 15.49 -6.57 -5.57
N PRO A 401 15.82 -7.88 -5.42
CA PRO A 401 15.89 -8.51 -4.11
C PRO A 401 16.88 -7.82 -3.15
N GLU A 402 18.09 -7.51 -3.62
CA GLU A 402 19.13 -6.80 -2.85
C GLU A 402 18.62 -5.41 -2.40
N ALA A 403 18.01 -4.67 -3.32
CA ALA A 403 17.45 -3.33 -3.06
C ALA A 403 16.30 -3.38 -2.03
N LEU A 404 15.39 -4.34 -2.16
CA LEU A 404 14.26 -4.51 -1.25
C LEU A 404 14.70 -4.91 0.17
N VAL A 405 15.62 -5.87 0.27
CA VAL A 405 16.21 -6.28 1.55
C VAL A 405 16.96 -5.11 2.19
N GLY A 406 17.71 -4.34 1.39
CA GLY A 406 18.47 -3.18 1.83
C GLY A 406 17.66 -2.11 2.55
N LEU A 407 16.36 -1.96 2.23
CA LEU A 407 15.46 -1.03 2.92
C LEU A 407 15.42 -1.25 4.44
N PHE A 408 15.35 -2.51 4.88
CA PHE A 408 15.18 -2.86 6.29
C PHE A 408 16.46 -2.68 7.11
N TYR A 409 17.60 -2.53 6.43
CA TYR A 409 18.89 -2.16 7.02
C TYR A 409 19.21 -0.67 6.82
N GLY A 410 18.32 0.07 6.16
CA GLY A 410 18.50 1.48 5.86
C GLY A 410 19.67 1.75 4.93
N LYS A 411 19.94 0.86 3.95
CA LYS A 411 20.99 1.05 2.94
C LYS A 411 20.64 2.17 1.96
N ASN A 412 19.37 2.27 1.56
CA ASN A 412 18.91 3.22 0.55
C ASN A 412 19.07 4.68 0.99
N VAL A 413 19.51 5.55 0.09
CA VAL A 413 19.55 7.01 0.30
C VAL A 413 18.48 7.67 -0.57
N GLY A 414 17.31 7.90 0.00
CA GLY A 414 16.14 8.40 -0.73
C GLY A 414 15.12 7.29 -1.04
N LYS A 415 14.33 7.48 -2.10
CA LYS A 415 13.35 6.47 -2.56
C LYS A 415 14.05 5.38 -3.37
N GLN A 416 13.95 4.13 -2.91
CA GLN A 416 14.50 3.00 -3.67
C GLN A 416 13.62 2.68 -4.89
N VAL A 417 14.24 2.71 -6.07
CA VAL A 417 13.65 2.37 -7.36
C VAL A 417 14.49 1.28 -8.02
N VAL A 418 13.83 0.36 -8.72
CA VAL A 418 14.46 -0.64 -9.58
C VAL A 418 14.09 -0.33 -11.02
N VAL A 419 15.09 -0.13 -11.88
CA VAL A 419 14.89 0.04 -13.32
C VAL A 419 14.86 -1.35 -13.96
N VAL A 420 13.70 -1.73 -14.50
CA VAL A 420 13.51 -2.98 -15.23
C VAL A 420 13.84 -2.75 -16.71
N ALA A 421 13.28 -1.69 -17.28
CA ALA A 421 13.53 -1.23 -18.63
C ALA A 421 13.35 0.29 -18.69
N ARG A 422 14.15 0.98 -19.51
CA ARG A 422 14.04 2.44 -19.65
C ARG A 422 12.90 2.88 -20.58
N GLU A 423 12.45 1.97 -21.45
CA GLU A 423 11.39 2.20 -22.45
C GLU A 423 10.54 0.96 -22.69
#